data_AF-A0A5J5J062-F1
#
_entry.id   AF-A0A5J5J062-F1
#
_cell.length_a   1.000
_cell.length_b   1.000
_cell.length_c   1.000
_cell.angle_alpha   90.00
_cell.angle_beta   90.00
_cell.angle_gamma   90.00
#
_symmetry.space_group_name_H-M   'P 1'
#
loop_
_entity.id
_entity.type
_entity.pdbx_description
1 polymer ?
#
loop_
_entity_poly.entity_id
_entity_poly.type
_entity_poly.pdbx_seq_one_letter_code
_entity_poly.pdbx_strand_id
1 'polypeptide(L)'
;MSEQSKWVRAEVGPSGTGCVECEATGSWWVHLRRCAYCGHIGCCDDSLGQHATAHAHASGHLVIQSFEPGEDWFWDYGADDMFEGPALAPPTSHPESQTAPGPQDRLPADWQRILARHRAQG
;
A
#
# COMPACT_ATOMS: atom_id res chain seq x y z
N MET A 1 15.14 -7.53 -20.50
CA MET A 1 14.31 -6.71 -19.59
C MET A 1 13.12 -7.56 -19.24
N SER A 2 12.86 -7.80 -17.96
CA SER A 2 11.76 -8.68 -17.55
C SER A 2 10.41 -8.03 -17.82
N GLU A 3 9.37 -8.83 -18.01
CA GLU A 3 7.99 -8.36 -18.20
C GLU A 3 7.54 -7.41 -17.07
N GLN A 4 8.10 -7.54 -15.86
CA GLN A 4 7.77 -6.69 -14.71
C GLN A 4 8.29 -5.24 -14.85
N SER A 5 9.39 -5.03 -15.60
CA SER A 5 9.99 -3.70 -15.76
C SER A 5 9.10 -2.69 -16.48
N LYS A 6 8.08 -3.15 -17.25
CA LYS A 6 7.12 -2.26 -17.93
C LYS A 6 6.14 -1.57 -16.97
N TRP A 7 6.00 -2.10 -15.76
CA TRP A 7 5.05 -1.62 -14.75
C TRP A 7 5.70 -0.79 -13.64
N VAL A 8 7.02 -0.58 -13.71
CA VAL A 8 7.78 0.18 -12.70
C VAL A 8 8.32 1.48 -13.31
N ARG A 9 7.97 2.60 -12.69
CA ARG A 9 8.47 3.94 -13.02
C ARG A 9 9.19 4.52 -11.80
N ALA A 10 10.48 4.19 -11.71
CA ALA A 10 11.31 4.50 -10.55
C ALA A 10 11.38 5.99 -10.22
N GLU A 11 11.18 6.87 -11.20
CA GLU A 11 11.26 8.32 -11.06
C GLU A 11 10.00 8.97 -10.44
N VAL A 12 8.86 8.27 -10.39
CA VAL A 12 7.59 8.84 -9.92
C VAL A 12 7.52 8.76 -8.40
N GLY A 13 7.49 9.90 -7.70
CA GLY A 13 7.36 9.99 -6.24
C GLY A 13 6.01 9.49 -5.68
N PRO A 14 5.91 9.24 -4.36
CA PRO A 14 4.66 8.83 -3.74
C PRO A 14 3.64 9.98 -3.68
N SER A 15 2.36 9.65 -3.74
CA SER A 15 1.23 10.58 -3.63
C SER A 15 1.07 11.24 -2.25
N GLY A 16 1.78 10.74 -1.24
CA GLY A 16 1.77 11.24 0.13
C GLY A 16 2.43 10.26 1.10
N THR A 17 2.13 10.40 2.38
CA THR A 17 2.67 9.54 3.46
C THR A 17 1.67 8.47 3.95
N GLY A 18 0.43 8.53 3.50
CA GLY A 18 -0.68 7.67 3.95
C GLY A 18 -1.55 7.20 2.79
N CYS A 19 -2.49 6.29 3.06
CA CYS A 19 -3.45 5.84 2.06
C CYS A 19 -4.38 6.97 1.65
N VAL A 20 -4.41 7.30 0.35
CA VAL A 20 -5.14 8.45 -0.20
C VAL A 20 -6.61 8.45 0.23
N GLU A 21 -7.26 7.29 0.15
CA GLU A 21 -8.69 7.15 0.45
C GLU A 21 -8.99 7.11 1.94
N CYS A 22 -8.13 6.47 2.75
CA CYS A 22 -8.28 6.49 4.20
C CYS A 22 -8.07 7.89 4.76
N GLU A 23 -7.13 8.67 4.19
CA GLU A 23 -6.94 10.07 4.55
C GLU A 23 -8.17 10.92 4.21
N ALA A 24 -8.73 10.75 3.01
CA ALA A 24 -9.90 11.50 2.58
C ALA A 24 -11.15 11.24 3.46
N THR A 25 -11.23 10.07 4.08
CA THR A 25 -12.38 9.63 4.89
C THR A 25 -12.14 9.70 6.39
N GLY A 26 -10.93 10.03 6.84
CA GLY A 26 -10.54 9.96 8.26
C GLY A 26 -10.48 8.52 8.81
N SER A 27 -10.32 7.53 7.95
CA SER A 27 -10.16 6.12 8.31
C SER A 27 -8.70 5.80 8.68
N TRP A 28 -8.43 4.51 8.91
CA TRP A 28 -7.14 3.95 9.29
C TRP A 28 -6.77 2.75 8.38
N TRP A 29 -5.53 2.28 8.48
CA TRP A 29 -4.96 1.18 7.70
C TRP A 29 -4.06 0.29 8.56
N VAL A 30 -3.77 -0.92 8.06
CA VAL A 30 -2.80 -1.85 8.66
C VAL A 30 -1.40 -1.56 8.12
N HIS A 31 -1.19 -1.75 6.81
CA HIS A 31 0.04 -1.42 6.10
C HIS A 31 -0.26 -0.65 4.81
N LEU A 32 0.74 0.06 4.30
CA LEU A 32 0.70 0.87 3.09
C LEU A 32 1.49 0.22 1.96
N ARG A 33 0.95 0.34 0.75
CA ARG A 33 1.54 -0.11 -0.50
C ARG A 33 1.59 1.07 -1.47
N ARG A 34 2.70 1.20 -2.20
CA ARG A 34 2.89 2.21 -3.22
C ARG A 34 2.78 1.59 -4.61
N CYS A 35 1.92 2.11 -5.46
CA CYS A 35 1.93 1.78 -6.87
C CYS A 35 3.28 2.16 -7.50
N ALA A 36 3.98 1.18 -8.06
CA ALA A 36 5.29 1.38 -8.68
C ALA A 36 5.20 2.15 -10.01
N TYR A 37 4.00 2.30 -10.58
CA TYR A 37 3.79 3.00 -11.84
C TYR A 37 3.43 4.48 -11.66
N CYS A 38 2.52 4.81 -10.75
CA CYS A 38 1.99 6.17 -10.58
C CYS A 38 2.22 6.79 -9.20
N GLY A 39 2.77 6.04 -8.24
CA GLY A 39 3.03 6.54 -6.89
C GLY A 39 1.82 6.62 -5.96
N HIS A 40 0.64 6.15 -6.38
CA HIS A 40 -0.55 6.06 -5.52
C HIS A 40 -0.24 5.24 -4.26
N ILE A 41 -0.56 5.77 -3.08
CA ILE A 41 -0.44 5.03 -1.82
C ILE A 41 -1.82 4.50 -1.44
N GLY A 42 -1.94 3.18 -1.36
CA GLY A 42 -3.14 2.46 -0.93
C GLY A 42 -2.86 1.59 0.29
N CYS A 43 -3.87 1.30 1.10
CA CYS A 43 -3.76 0.34 2.19
C CYS A 43 -3.84 -1.10 1.69
N CYS A 44 -3.14 -2.02 2.36
CA CYS A 44 -3.07 -3.44 1.99
C CYS A 44 -4.40 -4.19 2.20
N ASP A 45 -4.47 -5.44 1.74
CA ASP A 45 -5.67 -6.29 1.81
C ASP A 45 -6.12 -6.66 3.23
N ASP A 46 -5.21 -6.59 4.20
CA ASP A 46 -5.53 -6.76 5.62
C ASP A 46 -6.24 -5.55 6.23
N SER A 47 -6.23 -4.41 5.54
CA SER A 47 -6.96 -3.21 5.95
C SER A 47 -8.43 -3.31 5.53
N LEU A 48 -9.31 -2.59 6.22
CA LEU A 48 -10.74 -2.54 5.87
C LEU A 48 -11.00 -2.05 4.44
N GLY A 49 -10.17 -1.12 3.95
CA GLY A 49 -10.36 -0.44 2.66
C GLY A 49 -9.78 -1.16 1.43
N GLN A 50 -8.75 -2.01 1.61
CA GLN A 50 -8.11 -2.77 0.52
C GLN A 50 -7.75 -1.91 -0.71
N HIS A 51 -7.37 -0.64 -0.47
CA HIS A 51 -7.30 0.37 -1.53
C HIS A 51 -6.15 0.14 -2.51
N ALA A 52 -5.08 -0.56 -2.11
CA ALA A 52 -4.00 -0.91 -3.03
C ALA A 52 -4.49 -1.84 -4.15
N THR A 53 -5.23 -2.90 -3.78
CA THR A 53 -5.79 -3.87 -4.73
C THR A 53 -6.91 -3.24 -5.56
N ALA A 54 -7.79 -2.45 -4.93
CA ALA A 54 -8.81 -1.70 -5.65
C ALA A 54 -8.19 -0.75 -6.70
N HIS A 55 -7.11 -0.04 -6.34
CA HIS A 55 -6.37 0.80 -7.26
C HIS A 55 -5.77 -0.01 -8.42
N ALA A 56 -5.11 -1.13 -8.13
CA ALA A 56 -4.52 -1.99 -9.15
C ALA A 56 -5.56 -2.43 -10.19
N HIS A 57 -6.74 -2.86 -9.73
CA HIS A 57 -7.83 -3.30 -10.60
C HIS A 57 -8.44 -2.16 -11.42
N ALA A 58 -8.64 -0.98 -10.80
CA ALA A 58 -9.26 0.16 -11.47
C ALA A 58 -8.34 0.83 -12.50
N SER A 59 -7.04 0.87 -12.23
CA SER A 59 -6.04 1.54 -13.08
C SER A 59 -5.33 0.60 -14.06
N GLY A 60 -5.29 -0.70 -13.76
CA GLY A 60 -4.42 -1.65 -14.45
C GLY A 60 -2.95 -1.58 -14.01
N HIS A 61 -2.61 -0.83 -12.97
CA HIS A 61 -1.25 -0.78 -12.43
C HIS A 61 -1.03 -1.94 -11.45
N LEU A 62 -0.56 -3.08 -11.97
CA LEU A 62 -0.52 -4.33 -11.22
C LEU A 62 0.69 -4.49 -10.28
N VAL A 63 1.64 -3.55 -10.31
CA VAL A 63 2.85 -3.64 -9.48
C VAL A 63 2.82 -2.60 -8.37
N ILE A 64 3.01 -3.08 -7.14
CA ILE A 64 3.19 -2.26 -5.94
C ILE A 64 4.55 -2.57 -5.30
N GLN A 65 5.07 -1.60 -4.54
CA GLN A 65 6.13 -1.79 -3.56
C GLN A 65 5.52 -1.69 -2.16
N SER A 66 6.08 -2.38 -1.16
CA SER A 66 5.84 -1.99 0.22
C SER A 66 6.18 -0.53 0.46
N PHE A 67 5.41 0.16 1.29
CA PHE A 67 5.68 1.53 1.72
C PHE A 67 5.88 1.61 3.24
N GLU A 68 6.31 0.51 3.84
CA GLU A 68 6.65 0.39 5.27
C GLU A 68 8.15 0.62 5.48
N PRO A 69 8.57 1.23 6.61
CA PRO A 69 9.99 1.42 6.93
C PRO A 69 10.78 0.11 6.91
N GLY A 70 11.90 0.11 6.17
CA GLY A 70 12.81 -1.04 6.09
C GLY A 70 12.39 -2.13 5.10
N GLU A 71 11.29 -1.94 4.37
CA GLU A 71 10.84 -2.88 3.33
C GLU A 71 11.01 -2.27 1.93
N ASP A 72 11.53 -3.04 0.98
CA ASP A 72 11.75 -2.62 -0.41
C ASP A 72 11.22 -3.61 -1.46
N TRP A 73 10.54 -4.67 -1.01
CA TRP A 73 9.98 -5.72 -1.86
C TRP A 73 8.82 -5.21 -2.72
N PHE A 74 8.63 -5.85 -3.87
CA PHE A 74 7.55 -5.59 -4.81
C PHE A 74 6.61 -6.79 -4.91
N TRP A 75 5.36 -6.51 -5.24
CA TRP A 75 4.35 -7.51 -5.56
C TRP A 75 3.73 -7.20 -6.91
N ASP A 76 3.60 -8.22 -7.76
CA ASP A 76 2.87 -8.16 -9.02
C ASP A 76 1.54 -8.92 -8.88
N TYR A 77 0.43 -8.18 -8.80
CA TYR A 77 -0.91 -8.76 -8.70
C TYR A 77 -1.28 -9.62 -9.91
N GLY A 78 -0.71 -9.36 -11.09
CA GLY A 78 -0.99 -10.15 -12.30
C GLY A 78 -0.24 -11.48 -12.32
N ALA A 79 0.94 -11.53 -11.72
CA ALA A 79 1.74 -12.74 -11.60
C ALA A 79 1.49 -13.53 -10.30
N ASP A 80 0.84 -12.90 -9.31
CA ASP A 80 0.66 -13.43 -7.95
C ASP A 80 2.02 -13.79 -7.31
N ASP A 81 3.02 -12.93 -7.51
CA ASP A 81 4.40 -13.20 -7.13
C ASP A 81 5.13 -11.96 -6.59
N MET A 82 6.11 -12.23 -5.73
CA MET A 82 6.98 -11.22 -5.12
C MET A 82 8.31 -11.14 -5.87
N PHE A 83 8.85 -9.93 -6.03
CA PHE A 83 10.16 -9.76 -6.67
C PHE A 83 10.93 -8.56 -6.11
N GLU A 84 12.23 -8.54 -6.38
CA GLU A 84 13.11 -7.38 -6.13
C GLU A 84 13.08 -6.44 -7.33
N GLY A 85 12.85 -5.15 -7.08
CA GLY A 85 12.76 -4.12 -8.10
C GLY A 85 13.82 -3.02 -7.96
N PRO A 86 13.84 -2.03 -8.86
CA PRO A 86 14.72 -0.88 -8.73
C PRO A 86 14.32 -0.01 -7.52
N ALA A 87 15.27 0.76 -6.98
CA ALA A 87 14.96 1.76 -5.98
C ALA A 87 13.99 2.83 -6.56
N LEU A 88 12.86 3.05 -5.89
CA LEU A 88 11.90 4.09 -6.26
C LEU A 88 12.32 5.46 -5.71
N ALA A 89 11.83 6.53 -6.34
CA ALA A 89 12.07 7.91 -5.92
C ALA A 89 11.62 8.10 -4.45
N PRO A 90 12.43 8.80 -3.63
CA PRO A 90 12.12 9.00 -2.22
C PRO A 90 10.89 9.90 -2.01
N PRO A 91 10.24 9.82 -0.83
CA PRO A 91 10.49 8.81 0.21
C PRO A 91 10.05 7.42 -0.24
N THR A 92 10.71 6.37 0.26
CA THR A 92 10.40 4.96 -0.06
C THR A 92 9.50 4.28 0.97
N SER A 93 9.24 4.95 2.10
CA SER A 93 8.32 4.48 3.13
C SER A 93 7.54 5.66 3.73
N HIS A 94 6.50 5.36 4.49
CA HIS A 94 5.90 6.34 5.39
C HIS A 94 6.90 6.77 6.49
N PRO A 95 6.67 7.91 7.18
CA PRO A 95 7.53 8.35 8.28
C PRO A 95 7.63 7.30 9.39
N GLU A 96 8.81 7.12 9.97
CA GLU A 96 9.04 6.18 11.08
C GLU A 96 8.21 6.52 12.33
N SER A 97 7.79 7.77 12.48
CA SER A 97 6.92 8.20 13.58
C SER A 97 5.45 7.77 13.42
N GLN A 98 5.05 7.31 12.23
CA GLN A 98 3.70 6.82 11.96
C GLN A 98 3.62 5.33 12.32
N THR A 99 2.58 4.94 13.06
CA THR A 99 2.34 3.54 13.45
C THR A 99 1.79 2.72 12.28
N ALA A 100 1.99 1.40 12.35
CA ALA A 100 1.32 0.40 11.53
C ALA A 100 0.75 -0.69 12.45
N PRO A 101 -0.59 -0.84 12.59
CA PRO A 101 -1.66 -0.04 11.97
C PRO A 101 -1.60 1.45 12.34
N GLY A 102 -2.16 2.29 11.47
CA GLY A 102 -2.15 3.73 11.69
C GLY A 102 -3.15 4.52 10.83
N PRO A 103 -3.19 5.84 11.03
CA PRO A 103 -2.42 6.57 12.03
C PRO A 103 -3.00 6.39 13.45
N GLN A 104 -2.14 6.49 14.46
CA GLN A 104 -2.45 6.12 15.86
C GLN A 104 -3.66 6.87 16.45
N ASP A 105 -3.87 8.13 16.06
CA ASP A 105 -4.97 8.97 16.54
C ASP A 105 -6.35 8.53 16.02
N ARG A 106 -6.37 7.77 14.91
CA ARG A 106 -7.60 7.26 14.28
C ARG A 106 -7.84 5.77 14.55
N LEU A 107 -6.89 5.09 15.17
CA LEU A 107 -6.96 3.65 15.41
C LEU A 107 -7.90 3.32 16.60
N PRO A 108 -9.02 2.60 16.39
CA PRO A 108 -9.92 2.23 17.48
C PRO A 108 -9.26 1.27 18.48
N ALA A 109 -9.62 1.35 19.76
CA ALA A 109 -9.05 0.48 20.79
C ALA A 109 -9.29 -1.03 20.54
N ASP A 110 -10.39 -1.38 19.87
CA ASP A 110 -10.76 -2.76 19.54
C ASP A 110 -10.51 -3.12 18.06
N TRP A 111 -9.58 -2.43 17.39
CA TRP A 111 -9.29 -2.61 15.95
C TRP A 111 -9.08 -4.07 15.53
N GLN A 112 -8.44 -4.89 16.36
CA GLN A 112 -8.23 -6.31 16.06
C GLN A 112 -9.55 -7.06 15.90
N ARG A 113 -10.53 -6.76 16.77
CA ARG A 113 -11.87 -7.35 16.73
C ARG A 113 -12.64 -6.85 15.51
N ILE A 114 -12.44 -5.59 15.13
CA ILE A 114 -13.01 -5.00 13.91
C ILE A 114 -12.49 -5.76 12.67
N LEU A 115 -11.17 -5.95 12.54
CA LEU A 115 -10.60 -6.71 11.41
C LEU A 115 -11.04 -8.17 11.39
N ALA A 116 -11.09 -8.83 12.56
CA ALA A 116 -11.55 -10.21 12.65
C ALA A 116 -13.00 -10.37 12.16
N ARG A 117 -13.87 -9.39 12.45
CA ARG A 117 -15.24 -9.38 11.95
C ARG A 117 -15.31 -9.12 10.45
N HIS A 118 -14.49 -8.19 9.93
CA HIS A 118 -14.40 -7.89 8.50
C HIS A 118 -14.01 -9.13 7.68
N ARG A 119 -12.96 -9.84 8.11
CA ARG A 119 -12.50 -11.07 7.45
C ARG A 119 -13.50 -12.23 7.51
N ALA A 120 -14.41 -12.24 8.49
CA ALA A 120 -15.45 -13.27 8.59
C ALA A 120 -16.68 -12.99 7.72
N GLN A 121 -16.76 -11.81 7.08
CA GLN A 121 -17.91 -11.37 6.28
C GLN A 121 -17.64 -11.38 4.77
N GLY A 122 -16.39 -11.52 4.34
CA GLY A 122 -15.96 -11.70 2.95
C GLY A 122 -15.65 -13.16 2.66
#